data_AF-A0A3D0MTM9-F1
#
_entry.id   AF-A0A3D0MTM9-F1
#
_cell.length_a   1.000
_cell.length_b   1.000
_cell.length_c   1.000
_cell.angle_alpha   90.00
_cell.angle_beta   90.00
_cell.angle_gamma   90.00
#
_symmetry.space_group_name_H-M   'P 1'
#
loop_
_entity.id
_entity.type
_entity.pdbx_description
1 polymer ?
#
loop_
_entity_poly.entity_id
_entity_poly.type
_entity_poly.pdbx_seq_one_letter_code
_entity_poly.pdbx_strand_id
1 'polypeptide(L)'
;MLNKVDASQNHVVQKNFVSEDHKKQREQLEEACRQFEGVLLSQIWKNMLRDAKRISGRDEKRPFGAMEDLSVEMSAEALSKQNGVGLWKVLYNQLASSLESDASPHEE
;
A
#
# COMPACT_ATOMS: atom_id res chain seq x y z
N MET A 1 38.20 31.20 -19.09
CA MET A 1 36.82 30.79 -19.43
C MET A 1 36.72 29.26 -19.35
N LEU A 2 36.61 28.70 -18.16
CA LEU A 2 36.23 27.29 -17.92
C LEU A 2 35.40 27.30 -16.62
N ASN A 3 34.45 26.37 -16.48
CA ASN A 3 33.44 26.24 -15.39
C ASN A 3 32.05 26.87 -15.61
N LYS A 4 31.45 26.68 -16.80
CA LYS A 4 29.97 26.69 -16.92
C LYS A 4 29.37 25.33 -17.30
N VAL A 5 30.18 24.42 -17.85
CA VAL A 5 29.70 23.09 -18.32
C VAL A 5 29.57 22.09 -17.17
N ASP A 6 30.44 22.14 -16.15
CA ASP A 6 30.45 21.23 -14.98
C ASP A 6 29.27 21.44 -14.01
N ALA A 7 28.89 22.70 -13.76
CA ALA A 7 27.79 23.02 -12.85
C ALA A 7 26.43 22.56 -13.40
N SER A 8 26.27 22.63 -14.72
CA SER A 8 25.03 22.19 -15.38
C SER A 8 24.92 20.67 -15.44
N GLN A 9 26.03 19.93 -15.55
CA GLN A 9 26.02 18.47 -15.48
C GLN A 9 25.74 17.97 -14.05
N ASN A 10 26.35 18.56 -13.03
CA ASN A 10 26.08 18.20 -11.64
C ASN A 10 24.63 18.45 -11.23
N HIS A 11 24.03 19.57 -11.66
CA HIS A 11 22.62 19.88 -11.38
C HIS A 11 21.66 18.86 -12.04
N VAL A 12 21.96 18.40 -13.25
CA VAL A 12 21.15 17.39 -13.96
C VAL A 12 21.28 16.01 -13.29
N VAL A 13 22.48 15.61 -12.89
CA VAL A 13 22.71 14.33 -12.18
C VAL A 13 21.98 14.30 -10.84
N GLN A 14 22.05 15.40 -10.08
CA GLN A 14 21.40 15.50 -8.77
C GLN A 14 19.87 15.54 -8.87
N LYS A 15 19.33 16.24 -9.87
CA LYS A 15 17.89 16.26 -10.17
C LYS A 15 17.35 14.88 -10.56
N ASN A 16 18.12 14.12 -11.36
CA ASN A 16 17.74 12.76 -11.76
C ASN A 16 17.75 11.78 -10.58
N PHE A 17 18.71 11.90 -9.67
CA PHE A 17 18.79 11.05 -8.48
C PHE A 17 17.59 11.26 -7.54
N VAL A 18 17.26 12.53 -7.25
CA VAL A 18 16.09 12.89 -6.42
C VAL A 18 14.79 12.38 -7.06
N SER A 19 14.64 12.46 -8.39
CA SER A 19 13.44 11.94 -9.06
C SER A 19 13.30 10.42 -9.00
N GLU A 20 14.40 9.66 -9.04
CA GLU A 20 14.35 8.20 -8.91
C GLU A 20 14.02 7.76 -7.48
N ASP A 21 14.54 8.45 -6.47
CA ASP A 21 14.19 8.18 -5.07
C ASP A 21 12.70 8.45 -4.81
N HIS A 22 12.15 9.56 -5.34
CA HIS A 22 10.71 9.83 -5.23
C HIS A 22 9.85 8.80 -5.95
N LYS A 23 10.26 8.35 -7.13
CA LYS A 23 9.55 7.29 -7.85
C LYS A 23 9.52 6.00 -7.04
N LYS A 24 10.66 5.60 -6.47
CA LYS A 24 10.76 4.41 -5.61
C LYS A 24 9.91 4.53 -4.35
N GLN A 25 9.89 5.70 -3.70
CA GLN A 25 9.02 5.95 -2.55
C GLN A 25 7.54 5.84 -2.90
N ARG A 26 7.13 6.36 -4.06
CA ARG A 26 5.74 6.23 -4.55
C ARG A 26 5.36 4.79 -4.83
N GLU A 27 6.24 4.01 -5.45
CA GLU A 27 6.02 2.57 -5.70
C GLU A 27 5.90 1.79 -4.39
N GLN A 28 6.75 2.07 -3.40
CA GLN A 28 6.68 1.45 -2.07
C GLN A 28 5.40 1.82 -1.32
N LEU A 29 4.99 3.08 -1.40
CA LEU A 29 3.73 3.53 -0.79
C LEU A 29 2.53 2.85 -1.44
N GLU A 30 2.51 2.74 -2.77
CA GLU A 30 1.45 2.04 -3.50
C GLU A 30 1.36 0.57 -3.07
N GLU A 31 2.48 -0.14 -3.02
CA GLU A 31 2.53 -1.53 -2.60
C GLU A 31 2.07 -1.71 -1.15
N ALA A 32 2.53 -0.86 -0.23
CA ALA A 32 2.10 -0.89 1.16
C ALA A 32 0.59 -0.65 1.30
N CYS A 33 0.01 0.27 0.52
CA CYS A 33 -1.43 0.52 0.50
C CYS A 33 -2.22 -0.70 0.01
N ARG A 34 -1.72 -1.41 -1.01
CA ARG A 34 -2.35 -2.65 -1.52
C ARG A 34 -2.27 -3.80 -0.54
N GLN A 35 -1.13 -3.96 0.14
CA GLN A 35 -0.96 -4.96 1.20
C GLN A 35 -1.91 -4.67 2.37
N PHE A 36 -2.02 -3.39 2.76
CA PHE A 36 -2.97 -2.97 3.79
C PHE A 36 -4.42 -3.32 3.44
N GLU A 37 -4.86 -3.07 2.20
CA GLU A 37 -6.21 -3.45 1.76
C GLU A 37 -6.42 -4.97 1.88
N GLY A 38 -5.44 -5.79 1.51
CA GLY A 38 -5.51 -7.25 1.65
C GLY A 38 -5.70 -7.69 3.10
N VAL A 39 -4.92 -7.13 4.03
CA VAL A 39 -5.02 -7.41 5.47
C VAL A 39 -6.38 -6.97 6.02
N LEU A 40 -6.83 -5.76 5.67
CA LEU A 40 -8.11 -5.22 6.10
C LEU A 40 -9.27 -6.09 5.61
N LEU A 41 -9.27 -6.44 4.32
CA LEU A 41 -10.31 -7.25 3.71
C LEU A 41 -10.38 -8.65 4.32
N SER A 42 -9.23 -9.27 4.56
CA SER A 42 -9.14 -10.54 5.29
C SER A 42 -9.78 -10.44 6.67
N GLN A 43 -9.48 -9.38 7.42
CA GLN A 43 -10.03 -9.20 8.76
C GLN A 43 -11.55 -8.98 8.74
N ILE A 44 -12.06 -8.21 7.79
CA ILE A 44 -13.50 -7.99 7.60
C ILE A 44 -14.19 -9.32 7.31
N TRP A 45 -13.69 -10.11 6.37
CA TRP A 45 -14.31 -11.40 6.04
C TRP A 45 -14.24 -12.40 7.17
N LYS A 46 -13.10 -12.53 7.85
CA LYS A 46 -12.99 -13.40 9.03
C LYS A 46 -14.01 -13.01 10.11
N ASN A 47 -14.20 -11.71 10.34
CA ASN A 47 -15.22 -11.22 11.26
C ASN A 47 -16.64 -11.56 10.78
N MET A 48 -16.97 -11.31 9.51
CA MET A 48 -18.28 -11.64 8.92
C MET A 48 -18.57 -13.14 8.99
N LEU A 49 -17.60 -14.00 8.70
CA LEU A 49 -17.70 -15.46 8.81
C LEU A 49 -17.97 -15.90 10.25
N ARG A 50 -17.29 -15.30 11.22
CA ARG A 50 -17.52 -15.56 12.65
C ARG A 50 -18.93 -15.13 13.07
N ASP A 51 -19.38 -13.94 12.65
CA ASP A 51 -20.70 -13.42 13.00
C ASP A 51 -21.82 -14.24 12.35
N ALA A 52 -21.66 -14.67 11.10
CA ALA A 52 -22.60 -15.55 10.42
C ALA A 52 -22.75 -16.90 11.14
N LYS A 53 -21.64 -17.48 11.62
CA LYS A 53 -21.65 -18.73 12.40
C LYS A 53 -22.38 -18.56 13.74
N ARG A 54 -22.12 -17.45 14.44
CA ARG A 54 -22.79 -17.09 15.69
C ARG A 54 -24.30 -16.93 15.51
N ILE A 55 -24.74 -16.23 14.47
CA ILE A 55 -26.18 -16.03 14.16
C ILE A 55 -26.84 -17.36 13.78
N SER A 56 -26.14 -18.21 13.03
CA SER A 56 -26.65 -19.51 12.59
C SER A 56 -26.75 -20.56 13.71
N GLY A 57 -26.29 -20.27 14.94
CA GLY A 57 -26.22 -21.25 16.03
C GLY A 57 -25.20 -22.37 15.79
N ARG A 58 -24.30 -22.21 14.80
CA ARG A 58 -23.23 -23.16 14.45
C ARG A 58 -21.89 -22.68 15.00
N ASP A 59 -21.87 -22.29 16.26
CA ASP A 59 -20.64 -21.85 16.95
C ASP A 59 -19.76 -23.04 17.40
N GLU A 60 -19.91 -24.18 16.73
CA GLU A 60 -19.14 -25.39 17.01
C GLU A 60 -17.67 -25.23 16.64
N LYS A 61 -16.82 -26.05 17.28
CA LYS A 61 -15.38 -26.10 16.98
C LYS A 61 -15.17 -26.30 15.49
N ARG A 62 -14.33 -25.44 14.89
CA ARG A 62 -13.93 -25.53 13.49
C ARG A 62 -12.77 -26.53 13.36
N PRO A 63 -12.98 -27.78 12.91
CA PRO A 63 -11.90 -28.75 12.81
C PRO A 63 -10.80 -28.31 11.85
N PHE A 64 -11.14 -27.48 10.85
CA PHE A 64 -10.22 -26.91 9.88
C PHE A 64 -10.10 -25.38 9.99
N GLY A 65 -10.38 -24.80 11.16
CA GLY A 65 -10.47 -23.34 11.34
C GLY A 65 -9.25 -22.57 10.84
N ALA A 66 -8.03 -23.05 11.10
CA ALA A 66 -6.81 -22.41 10.62
C ALA A 66 -6.68 -22.45 9.09
N MET A 67 -7.11 -23.53 8.44
CA MET A 67 -7.10 -23.66 6.98
C MET A 67 -8.17 -22.78 6.34
N GLU A 68 -9.35 -22.67 6.96
CA GLU A 68 -10.39 -21.72 6.55
C GLU A 68 -9.88 -20.28 6.63
N ASP A 69 -9.23 -19.90 7.74
CA ASP A 69 -8.73 -18.55 7.95
C ASP A 69 -7.60 -18.22 6.94
N LEU A 70 -6.70 -19.17 6.66
CA LEU A 70 -5.68 -19.03 5.63
C LEU A 70 -6.27 -18.87 4.22
N SER A 71 -7.32 -19.63 3.88
CA SER A 71 -8.02 -19.49 2.60
C SER A 71 -8.61 -18.09 2.41
N VAL A 72 -9.18 -17.53 3.48
CA VAL A 72 -9.71 -16.15 3.47
C VAL A 72 -8.58 -15.14 3.28
N GLU A 73 -7.44 -15.32 3.95
CA GLU A 73 -6.27 -14.46 3.79
C GLU A 73 -5.72 -14.47 2.36
N MET A 74 -5.51 -15.66 1.78
CA MET A 74 -5.06 -15.80 0.39
C MET A 74 -6.03 -15.18 -0.60
N SER A 75 -7.34 -15.35 -0.37
CA SER A 75 -8.38 -14.76 -1.22
C SER A 75 -8.37 -13.24 -1.14
N ALA A 76 -8.22 -12.67 0.05
CA ALA A 76 -8.19 -11.23 0.26
C ALA A 76 -6.94 -10.59 -0.38
N GLU A 77 -5.78 -11.24 -0.26
CA GLU A 77 -4.54 -10.81 -0.90
C GLU A 77 -4.64 -10.89 -2.43
N ALA A 78 -5.19 -11.97 -2.97
CA ALA A 78 -5.39 -12.11 -4.42
C ALA A 78 -6.30 -11.00 -4.97
N LEU A 79 -7.36 -10.65 -4.22
CA LEU A 79 -8.28 -9.60 -4.61
C LEU A 79 -7.66 -8.22 -4.52
N SER A 80 -6.89 -7.90 -3.47
CA SER A 80 -6.21 -6.59 -3.39
C SER A 80 -5.20 -6.39 -4.51
N LYS A 81 -4.55 -7.46 -5.00
CA LYS A 81 -3.65 -7.41 -6.18
C LYS A 81 -4.40 -7.22 -7.50
N GLN A 82 -5.60 -7.77 -7.66
CA GLN A 82 -6.42 -7.68 -8.89
C GLN A 82 -7.37 -6.48 -8.87
N ASN A 83 -6.85 -5.29 -8.57
CA ASN A 83 -7.61 -4.03 -8.46
C ASN A 83 -8.57 -3.88 -7.27
N GLY A 84 -8.75 -4.93 -6.45
CA GLY A 84 -9.34 -4.85 -5.12
C GLY A 84 -10.74 -4.22 -5.05
N VAL A 85 -11.03 -3.62 -3.90
CA VAL A 85 -12.24 -2.83 -3.65
C VAL A 85 -11.99 -1.35 -3.94
N GLY A 86 -10.71 -0.98 -4.14
CA GLY A 86 -10.26 0.38 -4.44
C GLY A 86 -9.92 1.22 -3.21
N LEU A 87 -9.94 0.64 -2.01
CA LEU A 87 -9.60 1.33 -0.76
C LEU A 87 -8.12 1.75 -0.74
N TRP A 88 -7.24 0.90 -1.29
CA TRP A 88 -5.83 1.20 -1.40
C TRP A 88 -5.57 2.49 -2.20
N LYS A 89 -6.39 2.79 -3.22
CA LYS A 89 -6.25 4.00 -4.05
C LYS A 89 -6.61 5.26 -3.26
N VAL A 90 -7.66 5.18 -2.45
CA VAL A 90 -8.08 6.28 -1.58
C VAL A 90 -6.97 6.58 -0.57
N LEU A 91 -6.44 5.55 0.08
CA LEU A 91 -5.34 5.67 1.05
C LEU A 91 -4.08 6.24 0.37
N TYR A 92 -3.72 5.70 -0.80
CA TYR A 92 -2.57 6.15 -1.57
C TYR A 92 -2.68 7.62 -1.95
N ASN A 93 -3.82 8.06 -2.48
CA ASN A 93 -4.02 9.46 -2.87
C ASN A 93 -3.89 10.43 -1.69
N GLN A 94 -4.39 10.03 -0.51
CA GLN A 94 -4.26 10.83 0.70
C GLN A 94 -2.80 10.92 1.17
N LEU A 95 -2.06 9.81 1.16
CA LEU A 95 -0.69 9.76 1.66
C LEU A 95 0.35 10.28 0.68
N ALA A 96 0.14 10.09 -0.64
CA ALA A 96 1.03 10.58 -1.67
C ALA A 96 1.13 12.11 -1.68
N SER A 97 0.04 12.79 -1.30
CA SER A 97 0.00 14.25 -1.15
C SER A 97 1.01 14.74 -0.09
N SER A 98 1.24 13.96 0.96
CA SER A 98 2.21 14.29 2.03
C SER A 98 3.66 14.07 1.60
N LEU A 99 3.92 13.13 0.68
CA LEU A 99 5.26 12.92 0.12
C LEU A 99 5.68 14.09 -0.79
N GLU A 100 4.74 14.80 -1.38
CA GLU A 100 5.00 15.98 -2.21
C GLU A 100 5.31 17.22 -1.35
N SER A 101 4.74 17.32 -0.14
CA SER A 101 5.01 18.45 0.77
C SER A 101 6.38 18.39 1.46
N ASP A 102 6.89 17.20 1.77
CA ASP A 102 8.23 17.02 2.36
C ASP A 102 9.39 17.29 1.37
N ALA A 103 9.07 17.39 0.06
CA ALA A 103 10.04 17.64 -1.00
C ALA A 103 10.26 19.14 -1.31
N SER A 104 9.48 20.04 -0.70
CA SER A 104 9.68 21.48 -0.86
C SER A 104 10.85 21.93 0.02
N PRO A 105 11.96 22.46 -0.53
CA PRO A 105 12.93 23.15 0.29
C PRO A 105 12.21 24.35 0.90
N HIS A 106 12.18 24.41 2.23
CA HIS A 106 11.86 25.63 2.94
C HIS A 106 12.93 26.68 2.55
N GLU A 107 12.61 27.52 1.57
CA GLU A 107 13.30 28.80 1.37
C GLU A 107 12.73 29.76 2.43
N GLU A 108 13.47 29.91 3.55
CA GLU A 108 13.42 31.10 4.42
C GLU A 108 14.28 32.23 3.84
#